data_AF-M0E4M5-F1
#
_entry.id   AF-M0E4M5-F1
#
_cell.length_a   1.000
_cell.length_b   1.000
_cell.length_c   1.000
_cell.angle_alpha   90.00
_cell.angle_beta   90.00
_cell.angle_gamma   90.00
#
_symmetry.space_group_name_H-M   'P 1'
#
loop_
_entity.id
_entity.type
_entity.pdbx_description
1 polymer ?
#
loop_
_entity_poly.entity_id
_entity_poly.type
_entity_poly.pdbx_seq_one_letter_code
_entity_poly.pdbx_strand_id
1 'polypeptide(L)' 'MEREKLSKEEFDQALDDLERLGLIESYEEDGETYYRATDPSISAFDLE' A
#
# COMPACT_ATOMS: atom_id res chain seq x y z
N MET A 1 17.47 -17.60 -9.19
CA MET A 1 16.16 -17.49 -9.86
C MET A 1 15.74 -16.05 -9.76
N GLU A 2 15.67 -15.30 -10.86
CA GLU A 2 15.03 -13.99 -10.87
C GLU A 2 13.53 -14.19 -10.62
N ARG A 3 12.93 -13.38 -9.75
CA ARG A 3 11.48 -13.42 -9.53
C ARG A 3 10.80 -12.82 -10.75
N GLU A 4 9.83 -13.53 -11.31
CA GLU A 4 8.96 -12.96 -12.35
C GLU A 4 8.31 -11.69 -11.80
N LYS A 5 8.37 -10.61 -12.59
CA LYS A 5 7.68 -9.36 -12.25
C LYS A 5 6.18 -9.58 -12.46
N LEU A 6 5.38 -9.03 -11.57
CA LEU A 6 3.93 -9.02 -11.71
C LEU A 6 3.52 -8.27 -12.99
N SER A 7 2.47 -8.76 -13.64
CA SER A 7 1.74 -7.97 -14.64
C SER A 7 1.05 -6.77 -13.96
N LYS A 8 0.58 -5.82 -14.77
CA LYS A 8 -0.12 -4.64 -14.25
C LYS A 8 -1.38 -5.02 -13.46
N GLU A 9 -2.19 -5.94 -13.98
CA GLU A 9 -3.41 -6.40 -13.32
C GLU A 9 -3.12 -7.10 -11.99
N GLU A 10 -2.07 -7.94 -11.94
CA GLU A 10 -1.66 -8.58 -10.70
C GLU A 10 -1.11 -7.59 -9.67
N PHE A 11 -0.43 -6.54 -10.14
CA PHE A 11 0.06 -5.47 -9.28
C PHE A 11 -1.07 -4.64 -8.70
N ASP A 12 -2.05 -4.23 -9.52
CA ASP A 12 -3.23 -3.48 -9.07
C ASP A 12 -4.07 -4.30 -8.07
N GLN A 13 -4.24 -5.60 -8.32
CA GLN A 13 -4.92 -6.51 -7.38
C GLN A 13 -4.17 -6.64 -6.06
N ALA A 14 -2.83 -6.75 -6.11
CA ALA A 14 -2.02 -6.84 -4.90
C ALA A 14 -2.07 -5.54 -4.07
N LEU A 15 -2.17 -4.37 -4.72
CA LEU A 15 -2.36 -3.10 -4.02
C LEU A 15 -3.71 -3.04 -3.30
N ASP A 16 -4.80 -3.43 -3.96
CA ASP A 16 -6.14 -3.51 -3.33
C ASP A 16 -6.11 -4.44 -2.10
N ASP A 17 -5.47 -5.61 -2.22
CA ASP A 17 -5.36 -6.56 -1.12
C ASP A 17 -4.56 -5.97 0.06
N LEU A 18 -3.44 -5.31 -0.21
CA LEU A 18 -2.60 -4.68 0.83
C LEU A 18 -3.32 -3.53 1.53
N GLU A 19 -4.07 -2.71 0.78
CA GLU A 19 -4.87 -1.62 1.32
C GLU A 19 -6.01 -2.15 2.18
N ARG A 20 -6.71 -3.20 1.73
CA ARG A 20 -7.77 -3.88 2.51
C ARG A 20 -7.25 -4.52 3.79
N LEU A 21 -6.00 -4.96 3.81
CA LEU A 21 -5.34 -5.48 5.00
C LEU A 21 -4.83 -4.35 5.93
N GLY A 22 -4.93 -3.09 5.51
CA GLY A 22 -4.44 -1.94 6.27
C GLY A 22 -2.90 -1.92 6.39
N LEU A 23 -2.20 -2.52 5.43
CA LEU A 23 -0.74 -2.58 5.34
C LEU A 23 -0.14 -1.46 4.48
N ILE A 24 -0.97 -0.87 3.63
CA ILE A 24 -0.66 0.35 2.89
C ILE A 24 -1.84 1.30 2.94
N GLU A 25 -1.57 2.56 2.66
CA GLU A 25 -2.60 3.60 2.48
C GLU A 25 -2.29 4.37 1.20
N SER A 26 -3.34 4.67 0.44
CA SER A 26 -3.26 5.50 -0.76
C SER A 26 -3.53 6.98 -0.44
N TYR A 27 -2.86 7.88 -1.14
CA TYR A 27 -3.12 9.32 -1.07
C TYR A 27 -2.88 9.97 -2.43
N GLU A 28 -3.57 11.08 -2.67
CA GLU A 28 -3.43 11.87 -3.90
C GLU A 28 -2.59 13.13 -3.61
N GLU A 29 -1.55 13.33 -4.41
CA GLU A 29 -0.70 14.53 -4.37
C GLU A 29 -0.39 14.96 -5.81
N ASP A 30 -0.52 16.25 -6.12
CA ASP A 30 -0.30 16.80 -7.47
C ASP A 30 -1.08 16.11 -8.62
N GLY A 31 -2.20 15.44 -8.30
CA GLY A 31 -3.03 14.70 -9.27
C GLY A 31 -2.51 13.29 -9.59
N GLU A 32 -1.52 12.81 -8.84
CA GLU A 32 -0.98 11.47 -8.91
C GLU A 32 -1.33 10.68 -7.63
N THR A 33 -1.54 9.36 -7.77
CA THR A 33 -1.81 8.46 -6.65
C THR A 33 -0.50 7.84 -6.14
N TYR A 34 -0.25 8.01 -4.85
CA TYR A 34 0.89 7.44 -4.15
C TYR A 34 0.42 6.44 -3.11
N TYR A 35 1.29 5.49 -2.79
CA TYR A 35 1.05 4.45 -1.79
C TYR A 35 2.17 4.50 -0.76
N ARG A 36 1.82 4.51 0.52
CA ARG A 36 2.78 4.39 1.63
C ARG A 36 2.49 3.13 2.44
N ALA A 37 3.54 2.46 2.91
CA ALA A 37 3.38 1.41 3.90
C ALA A 37 2.86 2.01 5.19
N THR A 38 1.79 1.44 5.72
CA THR A 38 1.30 1.74 7.06
C THR A 38 2.00 0.79 8.01
N ASP A 39 2.51 1.33 9.11
CA ASP A 39 3.02 0.50 10.18
C ASP A 39 1.84 0.14 11.10
N PRO A 40 1.42 -1.15 11.15
CA PRO A 40 0.30 -1.55 11.98
C PRO A 40 0.59 -1.45 13.49
N SER A 41 1.82 -1.14 13.91
CA SER A 41 2.16 -0.82 15.30
C SER A 41 2.03 0.68 15.62
N ILE A 42 2.05 1.56 14.61
CA ILE A 42 1.88 3.02 14.79
C ILE A 42 0.41 3.41 15.00
N SER A 43 -0.56 2.58 14.64
CA SER A 43 -2.00 2.86 14.83
C SER A 43 -2.50 2.80 16.29
N ALA A 44 -1.63 2.53 17.27
CA ALA A 44 -2.00 2.47 18.69
C ALA A 44 -1.30 3.49 19.62
N PHE A 45 -0.27 4.22 19.16
CA PHE A 45 0.53 5.10 20.03
C PHE A 45 1.07 6.31 19.26
N ASP A 46 0.22 7.29 18.92
CA ASP A 46 0.63 8.71 18.89
C ASP A 46 -0.58 9.63 18.63
N LEU A 47 -1.46 9.78 19.64
CA LEU A 47 -2.40 10.90 19.74
C LEU A 47 -2.66 11.18 21.23
N GLU A 48 -1.62 11.52 22.00
CA GLU A 48 -1.73 12.26 23.28
C GLU A 48 -0.55 13.24 23.44
#